data_AF-A0A821R7G2-F1
#
_entry.id   AF-A0A821R7G2-F1
#
_cell.length_a   1.000
_cell.length_b   1.000
_cell.length_c   1.000
_cell.angle_alpha   90.00
_cell.angle_beta   90.00
_cell.angle_gamma   90.00
#
_symmetry.space_group_name_H-M   'P 1'
#
loop_
_entity.id
_entity.type
_entity.pdbx_description
1 polymer ?
#
loop_
_entity_poly.entity_id
_entity_poly.type
_entity_poly.pdbx_seq_one_letter_code
_entity_poly.pdbx_strand_id
1 'polypeptide(L)'
;SQHFSFKVESSPRRLLVIGYGSVSQCALPLLIDYFLLKKQVNSITIIDVIDQQARIEPYHKKYKQVTYQQEEVTEKNYEKILSKYLSNGDILLDLAVNLETRCLLKWCHDHKVCFVNTSVELWEPFGEAYKNDPRLLTLYHRQMQLIEMQNDIKWNKNGPTAILDHGCNPGLVSHFVKRALIDMAQYILDHKKNLISIDERSKLQNALKIRNYPQLAYLLDIKTIHISERDTQLTKDPKKVNEFVNTWSIDGLAEEGIAPAEMGWGTHEKIIPKGTFFHNEKTGPCNQVCLATKGMNTW
;
A
#
# COMPACT_ATOMS: atom_id res chain seq x y z
N SER A 1 15.88 4.98 -23.21
CA SER A 1 16.19 5.25 -21.80
C SER A 1 15.68 6.65 -21.45
N GLN A 2 14.50 6.76 -20.83
CA GLN A 2 14.07 8.05 -20.29
C GLN A 2 14.85 8.30 -19.00
N HIS A 3 15.78 9.26 -19.04
CA HIS A 3 16.43 9.75 -17.83
C HIS A 3 15.40 10.51 -17.01
N PHE A 4 14.89 9.88 -15.95
CA PHE A 4 14.18 10.58 -14.90
C PHE A 4 15.19 11.44 -14.13
N SER A 5 15.26 12.73 -14.46
CA SER A 5 15.98 13.71 -13.64
C SER A 5 15.06 14.19 -12.52
N PHE A 6 15.15 13.54 -11.37
CA PHE A 6 14.55 14.08 -10.15
C PHE A 6 15.41 15.26 -9.69
N LYS A 7 14.97 16.49 -9.98
CA LYS A 7 15.47 17.68 -9.28
C LYS A 7 14.90 17.63 -7.86
N VAL A 8 15.65 17.05 -6.93
CA VAL A 8 15.39 17.22 -5.49
C VAL A 8 16.06 18.53 -5.10
N GLU A 9 15.31 19.62 -5.23
CA GLU A 9 15.66 20.88 -4.57
C GLU A 9 15.38 20.76 -3.07
N SER A 10 16.27 21.33 -2.26
CA SER A 10 16.27 21.48 -0.80
C SER A 10 16.82 20.31 0.04
N SER A 11 17.81 20.66 0.87
CA SER A 11 18.40 20.01 2.06
C SER A 11 18.52 18.47 2.12
N PRO A 12 19.64 17.92 2.60
CA PRO A 12 19.75 16.47 2.74
C PRO A 12 18.73 15.92 3.75
N ARG A 13 17.83 15.05 3.26
CA ARG A 13 16.74 14.43 4.04
C ARG A 13 17.24 13.26 4.87
N ARG A 14 16.64 13.03 6.04
CA ARG A 14 16.79 11.79 6.81
C ARG A 14 15.66 10.82 6.45
N LEU A 15 15.97 9.52 6.51
CA LEU A 15 14.99 8.45 6.38
C LEU A 15 14.88 7.70 7.71
N LEU A 16 13.69 7.66 8.29
CA LEU A 16 13.35 6.71 9.35
C LEU A 16 12.61 5.52 8.72
N VAL A 17 13.07 4.33 9.03
CA VAL A 17 12.39 3.07 8.69
C VAL A 17 11.88 2.45 9.98
N ILE A 18 10.58 2.19 10.06
CA ILE A 18 9.97 1.47 11.18
C ILE A 18 9.61 0.07 10.70
N GLY A 19 10.10 -0.95 11.40
CA GLY A 19 9.98 -2.34 11.02
C GLY A 19 11.13 -2.83 10.14
N TYR A 20 11.69 -3.98 10.52
CA TYR A 20 12.75 -4.70 9.82
C TYR A 20 12.36 -6.17 9.58
N GLY A 21 11.08 -6.39 9.24
CA GLY A 21 10.53 -7.68 8.83
C GLY A 21 10.97 -8.12 7.42
N SER A 22 10.24 -9.06 6.83
CA SER A 22 10.56 -9.64 5.50
C SER A 22 10.68 -8.57 4.41
N VAL A 23 9.74 -7.62 4.35
CA VAL A 23 9.71 -6.56 3.34
C VAL A 23 10.95 -5.66 3.44
N SER A 24 11.24 -5.15 4.63
CA SER A 24 12.40 -4.29 4.87
C SER A 24 13.72 -4.99 4.57
N GLN A 25 13.84 -6.29 4.89
CA GLN A 25 15.06 -7.05 4.61
C GLN A 25 15.33 -7.18 3.10
N CYS A 26 14.28 -7.22 2.27
CA CYS A 26 14.41 -7.20 0.82
C CYS A 26 14.63 -5.78 0.28
N ALA A 27 13.92 -4.79 0.80
CA ALA A 27 13.92 -3.43 0.27
C ALA A 27 15.15 -2.62 0.70
N LEU A 28 15.53 -2.66 1.99
CA LEU A 28 16.57 -1.78 2.53
C LEU A 28 17.95 -1.95 1.89
N PRO A 29 18.44 -3.15 1.50
CA PRO A 29 19.71 -3.25 0.80
C PRO A 29 19.74 -2.43 -0.48
N LEU A 30 18.63 -2.42 -1.24
CA LEU A 30 18.49 -1.64 -2.47
C LEU A 30 18.36 -0.15 -2.17
N LEU A 31 17.58 0.21 -1.14
CA LEU A 31 17.32 1.61 -0.77
C LEU A 31 18.56 2.28 -0.16
N ILE A 32 19.30 1.57 0.71
CA ILE A 32 20.55 2.06 1.32
C ILE A 32 21.56 2.38 0.22
N ASP A 33 21.83 1.42 -0.67
CA ASP A 33 22.79 1.61 -1.75
C ASP A 33 22.31 2.71 -2.70
N TYR A 34 21.06 2.68 -3.16
CA TYR A 34 20.56 3.67 -4.11
C TYR A 34 20.50 5.09 -3.51
N PHE A 35 19.82 5.28 -2.39
CA PHE A 35 19.59 6.63 -1.85
C PHE A 35 20.85 7.28 -1.30
N LEU A 36 21.73 6.53 -0.62
CA LEU A 36 22.99 7.09 -0.12
C LEU A 36 23.96 7.37 -1.27
N LEU A 37 24.12 6.46 -2.24
CA LEU A 37 25.01 6.70 -3.39
C LEU A 37 24.51 7.85 -4.28
N LYS A 38 23.19 8.00 -4.42
CA LYS A 38 22.58 9.11 -5.16
C LYS A 38 22.42 10.39 -4.32
N LYS A 39 22.88 10.39 -3.06
CA LYS A 39 22.81 11.53 -2.12
C LYS A 39 21.39 12.10 -1.98
N GLN A 40 20.39 11.22 -2.06
CA GLN A 40 18.98 11.58 -1.89
C GLN A 40 18.61 11.70 -0.41
N VAL A 41 19.32 10.96 0.45
CA VAL A 41 19.23 11.05 1.92
C VAL A 41 20.63 11.13 2.52
N ASN A 42 20.78 11.76 3.69
CA ASN A 42 22.07 11.81 4.43
C ASN A 42 22.23 10.70 5.46
N SER A 43 21.14 10.19 6.01
CA SER A 43 21.14 9.13 6.99
C SER A 43 19.87 8.29 6.91
N ILE A 44 20.02 7.05 7.35
CA ILE A 44 18.95 6.07 7.42
C ILE A 44 18.98 5.52 8.84
N THR A 45 17.91 5.73 9.60
CA THR A 45 17.73 5.09 10.90
C THR A 45 16.67 4.00 10.77
N ILE A 46 16.97 2.82 11.29
CA ILE A 46 16.05 1.69 11.31
C ILE A 46 15.66 1.44 12.77
N ILE A 47 14.37 1.30 13.05
CA ILE A 47 13.87 0.88 14.36
C ILE A 47 12.97 -0.34 14.24
N ASP A 48 13.07 -1.24 15.22
CA ASP A 48 12.25 -2.45 15.34
C ASP A 48 12.15 -2.85 16.82
N VAL A 49 11.05 -3.49 17.20
CA VAL A 49 10.85 -4.02 18.56
C VAL A 49 11.70 -5.26 18.83
N ILE A 50 11.93 -6.08 17.80
CA ILE A 50 12.81 -7.24 17.84
C ILE A 50 14.25 -6.76 17.63
N ASP A 51 15.21 -7.38 18.33
CA ASP A 51 16.63 -7.11 18.12
C ASP A 51 17.08 -7.60 16.72
N GLN A 52 17.49 -6.64 15.89
CA GLN A 52 17.96 -6.84 14.52
C GLN A 52 19.41 -6.42 14.33
N GLN A 53 20.13 -6.09 15.43
CA GLN A 53 21.48 -5.53 15.40
C GLN A 53 22.43 -6.39 14.54
N ALA A 54 22.40 -7.71 14.71
CA ALA A 54 23.26 -8.63 13.95
C ALA A 54 23.02 -8.57 12.43
N ARG A 55 21.78 -8.34 11.99
CA ARG A 55 21.43 -8.24 10.57
C ARG A 55 21.79 -6.87 9.99
N ILE A 56 21.73 -5.81 10.80
CA ILE A 56 21.96 -4.44 10.35
C ILE A 56 23.45 -4.04 10.42
N GLU A 57 24.23 -4.67 11.30
CA GLU A 57 25.65 -4.37 11.52
C GLU A 57 26.49 -4.33 10.22
N PRO A 58 26.33 -5.25 9.24
CA PRO A 58 27.06 -5.18 7.98
C PRO A 58 26.79 -3.89 7.19
N TYR A 59 25.55 -3.38 7.20
CA TYR A 59 25.22 -2.13 6.54
C TYR A 59 25.81 -0.92 7.26
N HIS A 60 25.78 -0.91 8.60
CA HIS A 60 26.42 0.15 9.39
C HIS A 60 27.95 0.19 9.18
N LYS A 61 28.59 -0.98 9.05
CA LYS A 61 30.03 -1.08 8.73
C LYS A 61 30.35 -0.49 7.35
N LYS A 62 29.50 -0.76 6.35
CA LYS A 62 29.62 -0.24 4.98
C LYS A 62 29.29 1.25 4.89
N TYR A 63 28.25 1.70 5.61
CA TYR A 63 27.73 3.06 5.61
C TYR A 63 27.49 3.53 7.04
N LYS A 64 28.36 4.41 7.55
CA LYS A 64 28.24 4.96 8.91
C LYS A 64 26.96 5.78 9.14
N GLN A 65 26.31 6.19 8.05
CA GLN A 65 25.04 6.90 8.03
C GLN A 65 23.82 6.00 8.29
N VAL A 66 23.99 4.67 8.25
CA VAL A 66 22.95 3.70 8.60
C VAL A 66 23.06 3.40 10.08
N THR A 67 22.01 3.66 10.85
CA THR A 67 21.94 3.40 12.30
C THR A 67 20.74 2.51 12.63
N TYR A 68 20.83 1.81 13.75
CA TYR A 68 19.75 0.97 14.27
C TYR A 68 19.50 1.28 15.74
N GLN A 69 18.23 1.19 16.16
CA GLN A 69 17.83 1.16 17.56
C GLN A 69 16.71 0.15 17.74
N GLN A 70 16.80 -0.66 18.80
CA GLN A 70 15.70 -1.52 19.21
C GLN A 70 14.68 -0.67 19.99
N GLU A 71 13.55 -0.34 19.37
CA GLU A 71 12.50 0.50 19.97
C GLU A 71 11.12 0.02 19.55
N GLU A 72 10.19 -0.02 20.50
CA GLU A 72 8.78 -0.33 20.28
C GLU A 72 7.97 0.96 20.08
N VAL A 73 7.25 1.04 18.96
CA VAL A 73 6.34 2.15 18.65
C VAL A 73 4.93 1.76 19.06
N THR A 74 4.28 2.62 19.85
CA THR A 74 2.95 2.40 20.42
C THR A 74 2.12 3.68 20.32
N GLU A 75 0.80 3.55 20.47
CA GLU A 75 -0.13 4.70 20.54
C GLU A 75 0.32 5.78 21.56
N LYS A 76 0.98 5.38 22.65
CA LYS A 76 1.38 6.29 23.73
C LYS A 76 2.70 7.01 23.48
N ASN A 77 3.54 6.52 22.57
CA ASN A 77 4.91 7.02 22.43
C ASN A 77 5.30 7.43 20.99
N TYR A 78 4.45 7.15 19.99
CA TYR A 78 4.81 7.33 18.58
C TYR A 78 5.27 8.76 18.29
N GLU A 79 4.57 9.79 18.77
CA GLU A 79 4.96 11.20 18.51
C GLU A 79 6.35 11.52 19.04
N LYS A 80 6.70 11.01 20.23
CA LYS A 80 8.03 11.23 20.85
C LYS A 80 9.12 10.53 20.04
N ILE A 81 8.87 9.30 19.60
CA ILE A 81 9.79 8.54 18.77
C ILE A 81 9.97 9.22 17.42
N LEU A 82 8.89 9.59 16.73
CA LEU A 82 8.97 10.27 15.44
C LEU A 82 9.71 11.60 15.56
N SER A 83 9.44 12.40 16.60
CA SER A 83 10.13 13.67 16.86
C SER A 83 11.63 13.52 17.16
N LYS A 84 12.06 12.36 17.68
CA LYS A 84 13.48 12.06 17.92
C LYS A 84 14.25 11.91 16.61
N TYR A 85 13.62 11.36 15.58
CA TYR A 85 14.31 10.96 14.34
C TYR A 85 13.98 11.81 13.12
N LEU A 86 12.84 12.48 13.11
CA LEU A 86 12.28 13.16 11.95
C LEU A 86 12.02 14.64 12.21
N SER A 87 12.09 15.42 11.14
CA SER A 87 11.88 16.86 11.10
C SER A 87 11.40 17.25 9.70
N ASN A 88 11.03 18.52 9.53
CA ASN A 88 10.55 19.06 8.24
C ASN A 88 11.45 18.65 7.06
N GLY A 89 10.85 17.99 6.07
CA GLY A 89 11.50 17.53 4.84
C GLY A 89 12.02 16.09 4.88
N ASP A 90 12.03 15.45 6.05
CA ASP A 90 12.46 14.06 6.22
C ASP A 90 11.41 13.08 5.68
N ILE A 91 11.75 11.79 5.66
CA ILE A 91 10.91 10.71 5.14
C ILE A 91 10.68 9.66 6.24
N LEU A 92 9.43 9.30 6.46
CA LEU A 92 9.02 8.10 7.20
C LEU A 92 8.67 6.99 6.21
N LEU A 93 9.36 5.86 6.32
CA LEU A 93 9.03 4.60 5.65
C LEU A 93 8.52 3.60 6.71
N ASP A 94 7.21 3.39 6.71
CA ASP A 94 6.52 2.47 7.60
C ASP A 94 6.36 1.09 6.93
N LEU A 95 7.05 0.11 7.48
CA LEU A 95 7.06 -1.29 7.05
C LEU A 95 6.81 -2.23 8.24
N ALA A 96 6.19 -1.73 9.29
CA ALA A 96 5.79 -2.49 10.46
C ALA A 96 4.34 -2.98 10.35
N VAL A 97 3.95 -3.81 11.31
CA VAL A 97 2.54 -4.20 11.54
C VAL A 97 2.05 -3.49 12.79
N ASN A 98 0.73 -3.39 12.97
CA ASN A 98 0.08 -2.85 14.17
C ASN A 98 0.39 -1.38 14.48
N LEU A 99 0.66 -0.54 13.47
CA LEU A 99 0.85 0.91 13.62
C LEU A 99 -0.31 1.66 12.96
N GLU A 100 -1.10 2.42 13.73
CA GLU A 100 -2.27 3.11 13.15
C GLU A 100 -1.84 4.15 12.11
N THR A 101 -2.05 3.82 10.83
CA THR A 101 -1.58 4.63 9.69
C THR A 101 -2.15 6.05 9.75
N ARG A 102 -3.38 6.22 10.23
CA ARG A 102 -4.00 7.54 10.37
C ARG A 102 -3.23 8.45 11.33
N CYS A 103 -2.77 7.92 12.46
CA CYS A 103 -2.01 8.68 13.45
C CYS A 103 -0.62 9.07 12.90
N LEU A 104 0.08 8.11 12.30
CA LEU A 104 1.39 8.35 11.68
C LEU A 104 1.30 9.36 10.53
N LEU A 105 0.33 9.18 9.63
CA LEU A 105 0.10 10.07 8.49
C LEU A 105 -0.21 11.49 8.94
N LYS A 106 -1.09 11.65 9.94
CA LYS A 106 -1.42 12.97 10.50
C LYS A 106 -0.17 13.63 11.09
N TRP A 107 0.60 12.91 11.90
CA TRP A 107 1.83 13.44 12.49
C TRP A 107 2.81 13.87 11.41
N CYS A 108 3.04 13.04 10.39
CA CYS A 108 3.93 13.36 9.27
C CYS A 108 3.46 14.62 8.53
N HIS A 109 2.17 14.75 8.26
CA HIS A 109 1.61 15.92 7.61
C HIS A 109 1.84 17.22 8.39
N ASP A 110 1.51 17.20 9.69
CA ASP A 110 1.67 18.36 10.58
C ASP A 110 3.15 18.79 10.71
N HIS A 111 4.08 17.82 10.66
CA HIS A 111 5.53 18.05 10.78
C HIS A 111 6.25 18.18 9.43
N LYS A 112 5.52 18.21 8.31
CA LYS A 112 6.06 18.33 6.94
C LYS A 112 7.04 17.21 6.56
N VAL A 113 6.76 16.00 7.01
CA VAL A 113 7.51 14.77 6.72
C VAL A 113 6.80 14.01 5.62
N CYS A 114 7.53 13.53 4.62
CA CYS A 114 6.98 12.64 3.61
C CYS A 114 6.70 11.25 4.22
N PHE A 115 5.60 10.61 3.82
CA PHE A 115 5.19 9.32 4.37
C PHE A 115 5.09 8.27 3.27
N VAL A 116 5.57 7.05 3.54
CA VAL A 116 5.39 5.90 2.64
C VAL A 116 5.09 4.66 3.48
N ASN A 117 4.10 3.87 3.08
CA ASN A 117 3.86 2.54 3.66
C ASN A 117 3.41 1.52 2.61
N THR A 118 3.19 0.29 3.06
CA THR A 118 2.72 -0.81 2.20
C THR A 118 1.36 -1.38 2.58
N SER A 119 0.80 -0.98 3.74
CA SER A 119 -0.49 -1.42 4.27
C SER A 119 -1.11 -0.32 5.14
N VAL A 120 -2.44 -0.20 5.14
CA VAL A 120 -3.18 0.64 6.11
C VAL A 120 -3.51 -0.17 7.36
N GLU A 121 -2.71 0.08 8.39
CA GLU A 121 -2.67 -0.65 9.66
C GLU A 121 -3.42 0.07 10.79
N LEU A 122 -3.73 -0.66 11.87
CA LEU A 122 -4.36 -0.19 13.10
C LEU A 122 -3.49 -0.54 14.30
N TRP A 123 -3.61 0.17 15.43
CA TRP A 123 -2.94 -0.23 16.67
C TRP A 123 -3.42 -1.60 17.18
N GLU A 124 -4.73 -1.85 17.07
CA GLU A 124 -5.40 -3.03 17.63
C GLU A 124 -6.34 -3.65 16.57
N PRO A 125 -5.83 -4.43 15.61
CA PRO A 125 -6.62 -4.97 14.51
C PRO A 125 -7.66 -6.02 14.94
N PHE A 126 -7.54 -6.58 16.15
CA PHE A 126 -8.44 -7.62 16.69
C PHE A 126 -9.43 -7.11 17.77
N GLY A 127 -9.66 -5.80 17.85
CA GLY A 127 -10.49 -5.19 18.90
C GLY A 127 -11.95 -5.68 18.99
N GLU A 128 -12.57 -5.50 20.16
CA GLU A 128 -13.97 -5.90 20.43
C GLU A 128 -15.01 -5.12 19.60
N ALA A 129 -14.64 -3.95 19.05
CA ALA A 129 -15.51 -3.06 18.29
C ALA A 129 -16.10 -3.68 17.00
N TYR A 130 -15.52 -4.80 16.55
CA TYR A 130 -15.79 -5.42 15.25
C TYR A 130 -16.86 -6.52 15.28
N LYS A 131 -17.37 -6.89 16.47
CA LYS A 131 -18.23 -8.08 16.63
C LYS A 131 -19.61 -7.98 15.96
N ASN A 132 -20.11 -6.77 15.71
CA ASN A 132 -21.50 -6.55 15.29
C ASN A 132 -21.68 -6.10 13.84
N ASP A 133 -20.62 -5.62 13.17
CA ASP A 133 -20.70 -5.17 11.77
C ASP A 133 -19.38 -5.48 11.02
N PRO A 134 -19.38 -6.43 10.07
CA PRO A 134 -18.17 -6.80 9.35
C PRO A 134 -17.56 -5.64 8.57
N ARG A 135 -18.35 -4.63 8.19
CA ARG A 135 -17.85 -3.46 7.44
C ARG A 135 -16.79 -2.68 8.21
N LEU A 136 -16.77 -2.75 9.54
CA LEU A 136 -15.77 -2.04 10.36
C LEU A 136 -14.37 -2.67 10.28
N LEU A 137 -14.27 -3.92 9.82
CA LEU A 137 -13.01 -4.63 9.60
C LEU A 137 -12.45 -4.45 8.18
N THR A 138 -13.22 -3.85 7.27
CA THR A 138 -12.81 -3.76 5.87
C THR A 138 -11.71 -2.74 5.66
N LEU A 139 -10.90 -2.95 4.64
CA LEU A 139 -9.93 -1.97 4.20
C LEU A 139 -10.63 -0.71 3.69
N TYR A 140 -11.81 -0.84 3.05
CA TYR A 140 -12.65 0.29 2.69
C TYR A 140 -12.92 1.20 3.90
N HIS A 141 -13.32 0.66 5.05
CA HIS A 141 -13.60 1.48 6.23
C HIS A 141 -12.36 2.28 6.68
N ARG A 142 -11.20 1.63 6.72
CA ARG A 142 -9.93 2.30 7.07
C ARG A 142 -9.57 3.39 6.05
N GLN A 143 -9.70 3.12 4.76
CA GLN A 143 -9.44 4.08 3.69
C GLN A 143 -10.39 5.28 3.76
N MET A 144 -11.66 5.08 4.13
CA MET A 144 -12.61 6.19 4.26
C MET A 144 -12.25 7.13 5.41
N GLN A 145 -11.73 6.62 6.53
CA GLN A 145 -11.23 7.48 7.60
C GLN A 145 -10.06 8.37 7.14
N LEU A 146 -9.23 7.89 6.22
CA LEU A 146 -8.14 8.68 5.63
C LEU A 146 -8.68 9.75 4.67
N ILE A 147 -9.71 9.42 3.88
CA ILE A 147 -10.38 10.38 3.00
C ILE A 147 -11.09 11.47 3.82
N GLU A 148 -11.77 11.11 4.90
CA GLU A 148 -12.37 12.05 5.85
C GLU A 148 -11.33 13.01 6.40
N MET A 149 -10.17 12.48 6.82
CA MET A 149 -9.06 13.30 7.30
C MET A 149 -8.54 14.29 6.24
N GLN A 150 -8.43 13.87 4.97
CA GLN A 150 -8.01 14.75 3.87
C GLN A 150 -9.06 15.79 3.46
N ASN A 151 -10.34 15.51 3.72
CA ASN A 151 -11.46 16.41 3.45
C ASN A 151 -11.70 17.43 4.57
N ASP A 152 -11.13 17.23 5.76
CA ASP A 152 -11.16 18.22 6.83
C ASP A 152 -10.58 19.56 6.33
N ILE A 153 -11.29 20.65 6.59
CA ILE A 153 -10.88 22.01 6.19
C ILE A 153 -9.52 22.41 6.79
N LYS A 154 -9.12 21.81 7.92
CA LYS A 154 -7.83 22.02 8.57
C LYS A 154 -6.69 21.27 7.88
N TRP A 155 -7.00 20.29 7.02
CA TRP A 155 -5.99 19.56 6.28
C TRP A 155 -5.40 20.44 5.17
N ASN A 156 -4.13 20.84 5.35
CA ASN A 156 -3.43 21.60 4.32
C ASN A 156 -3.21 20.76 3.05
N LYS A 157 -3.95 21.05 1.97
CA LYS A 157 -3.84 20.33 0.69
C LYS A 157 -2.49 20.49 -0.01
N ASN A 158 -1.68 21.48 0.37
CA ASN A 158 -0.31 21.68 -0.11
C ASN A 158 0.74 21.14 0.89
N GLY A 159 0.41 20.06 1.60
CA GLY A 159 1.28 19.38 2.56
C GLY A 159 2.33 18.46 1.92
N PRO A 160 3.12 17.75 2.74
CA PRO A 160 4.11 16.80 2.25
C PRO A 160 3.44 15.64 1.49
N THR A 161 4.18 15.02 0.57
CA THR A 161 3.71 13.83 -0.15
C THR A 161 3.57 12.64 0.80
N ALA A 162 2.42 11.99 0.79
CA ALA A 162 2.21 10.68 1.38
C ALA A 162 1.84 9.65 0.29
N ILE A 163 2.51 8.50 0.30
CA ILE A 163 2.25 7.38 -0.62
C ILE A 163 1.80 6.19 0.23
N LEU A 164 0.53 5.84 0.13
CA LEU A 164 -0.08 4.77 0.91
C LEU A 164 -0.21 3.50 0.09
N ASP A 165 -0.28 2.35 0.76
CA ASP A 165 -0.65 1.06 0.15
C ASP A 165 0.25 0.74 -1.08
N HIS A 166 1.56 0.95 -0.94
CA HIS A 166 2.49 0.94 -2.07
C HIS A 166 3.55 -0.18 -1.99
N GLY A 167 3.08 -1.40 -1.78
CA GLY A 167 3.87 -2.63 -1.91
C GLY A 167 3.66 -3.29 -3.28
N CYS A 168 3.53 -4.62 -3.27
CA CYS A 168 3.16 -5.40 -4.46
C CYS A 168 1.65 -5.29 -4.75
N ASN A 169 0.82 -5.67 -3.79
CA ASN A 169 -0.63 -5.74 -3.87
C ASN A 169 -1.21 -5.46 -2.47
N PRO A 170 -1.51 -4.21 -2.14
CA PRO A 170 -1.67 -3.05 -3.03
C PRO A 170 -0.35 -2.39 -3.46
N GLY A 171 -0.37 -1.63 -4.57
CA GLY A 171 0.80 -0.90 -5.10
C GLY A 171 1.13 -1.27 -6.55
N LEU A 172 2.13 -2.14 -6.77
CA LEU A 172 2.58 -2.59 -8.10
C LEU A 172 1.44 -3.04 -9.02
N VAL A 173 0.45 -3.75 -8.48
CA VAL A 173 -0.71 -4.22 -9.25
C VAL A 173 -1.51 -3.07 -9.89
N SER A 174 -1.58 -1.90 -9.26
CA SER A 174 -2.21 -0.71 -9.85
C SER A 174 -1.45 -0.23 -11.09
N HIS A 175 -0.12 -0.38 -11.11
CA HIS A 175 0.69 -0.09 -12.29
C HIS A 175 0.48 -1.14 -13.39
N PHE A 176 0.36 -2.42 -13.03
CA PHE A 176 0.05 -3.48 -13.98
C PHE A 176 -1.30 -3.30 -14.65
N VAL A 177 -2.34 -2.92 -13.90
CA VAL A 177 -3.67 -2.62 -14.48
C VAL A 177 -3.56 -1.49 -15.51
N LYS A 178 -2.86 -0.39 -15.18
CA LYS A 178 -2.66 0.73 -16.12
C LYS A 178 -1.91 0.29 -17.37
N ARG A 179 -0.84 -0.51 -17.23
CA ARG A 179 -0.06 -1.03 -18.36
C ARG A 179 -0.91 -1.96 -19.23
N ALA A 180 -1.65 -2.89 -18.62
CA ALA A 180 -2.53 -3.83 -19.32
C ALA A 180 -3.63 -3.10 -20.12
N LEU A 181 -4.26 -2.07 -19.55
CA LEU A 181 -5.24 -1.26 -20.28
C LEU A 181 -4.64 -0.56 -21.50
N ILE A 182 -3.42 -0.02 -21.38
CA ILE A 182 -2.72 0.58 -22.51
C ILE A 182 -2.37 -0.48 -23.57
N ASP A 183 -1.85 -1.64 -23.15
CA ASP A 183 -1.48 -2.72 -24.06
C ASP A 183 -2.69 -3.28 -24.83
N MET A 184 -3.80 -3.54 -24.14
CA MET A 184 -5.03 -4.03 -24.76
C MET A 184 -5.58 -3.00 -25.76
N ALA A 185 -5.65 -1.73 -25.38
CA ALA A 185 -6.13 -0.68 -26.27
C ALA A 185 -5.22 -0.51 -27.50
N GLN A 186 -3.90 -0.53 -27.31
CA GLN A 186 -2.95 -0.44 -28.42
C GLN A 186 -3.05 -1.66 -29.34
N TYR A 187 -3.18 -2.87 -28.79
CA TYR A 187 -3.34 -4.10 -29.56
C TYR A 187 -4.61 -4.07 -30.43
N ILE A 188 -5.74 -3.63 -29.88
CA ILE A 188 -6.98 -3.47 -30.65
C ILE A 188 -6.77 -2.44 -31.76
N LEU A 189 -6.18 -1.30 -31.42
CA LEU A 189 -5.91 -0.24 -32.37
C LEU A 189 -4.91 -0.65 -33.44
N ASP A 190 -4.02 -1.60 -33.25
CA ASP A 190 -3.02 -1.97 -34.27
C ASP A 190 -3.47 -3.17 -35.09
N HIS A 191 -4.12 -4.15 -34.45
CA HIS A 191 -4.35 -5.47 -35.04
C HIS A 191 -5.82 -5.84 -35.22
N LYS A 192 -6.75 -5.14 -34.54
CA LYS A 192 -8.17 -5.48 -34.50
C LYS A 192 -9.09 -4.29 -34.79
N LYS A 193 -8.61 -3.29 -35.56
CA LYS A 193 -9.38 -2.08 -35.92
C LYS A 193 -10.74 -2.40 -36.57
N ASN A 194 -10.85 -3.54 -37.24
CA ASN A 194 -12.07 -4.00 -37.90
C ASN A 194 -13.11 -4.60 -36.95
N LEU A 195 -12.75 -4.86 -35.69
CA LEU A 195 -13.67 -5.35 -34.66
C LEU A 195 -14.39 -4.22 -33.91
N ILE A 196 -14.02 -2.96 -34.16
CA ILE A 196 -14.61 -1.79 -33.53
C ILE A 196 -15.03 -0.77 -34.59
N SER A 197 -16.04 0.03 -34.29
CA SER A 197 -16.48 1.13 -35.15
C SER A 197 -15.45 2.26 -35.23
N ILE A 198 -15.61 3.14 -36.22
CA ILE A 198 -14.77 4.34 -36.39
C ILE A 198 -14.88 5.26 -35.15
N ASP A 199 -16.08 5.38 -34.58
CA ASP A 199 -16.33 6.18 -33.38
C ASP A 199 -15.63 5.58 -32.14
N GLU A 200 -15.80 4.27 -31.89
CA GLU A 200 -15.10 3.58 -30.80
C GLU A 200 -13.59 3.68 -30.93
N ARG A 201 -13.07 3.56 -32.16
CA ARG A 201 -11.64 3.75 -32.44
C ARG A 201 -11.17 5.14 -32.04
N SER A 202 -11.91 6.19 -32.41
CA SER A 202 -11.59 7.57 -32.06
C SER A 202 -11.60 7.79 -30.54
N LYS A 203 -12.63 7.26 -29.86
CA LYS A 203 -12.75 7.33 -28.40
C LYS A 203 -11.59 6.61 -27.70
N LEU A 204 -11.22 5.42 -28.18
CA LEU A 204 -10.13 4.62 -27.62
C LEU A 204 -8.76 5.31 -27.80
N GLN A 205 -8.51 5.88 -28.98
CA GLN A 205 -7.31 6.68 -29.26
C GLN A 205 -7.22 7.91 -28.35
N ASN A 206 -8.33 8.63 -28.16
CA ASN A 206 -8.36 9.78 -27.27
C ASN A 206 -8.10 9.36 -25.81
N ALA A 207 -8.77 8.33 -25.32
CA ALA A 207 -8.59 7.82 -23.96
C ALA A 207 -7.14 7.39 -23.68
N LEU A 208 -6.48 6.75 -24.65
CA LEU A 208 -5.05 6.43 -24.59
C LEU A 208 -4.18 7.69 -24.49
N LYS A 209 -4.42 8.67 -25.38
CA LYS A 209 -3.65 9.91 -25.45
C LYS A 209 -3.68 10.67 -24.13
N ILE A 210 -4.85 10.80 -23.51
CA ILE A 210 -5.01 11.51 -22.23
C ILE A 210 -4.83 10.62 -21.00
N ARG A 211 -4.51 9.32 -21.20
CA ARG A 211 -4.37 8.31 -20.14
C ARG A 211 -5.58 8.24 -19.21
N ASN A 212 -6.79 8.31 -19.76
CA ASN A 212 -8.03 8.17 -19.01
C ASN A 212 -8.34 6.68 -18.79
N TYR A 213 -7.77 6.10 -17.73
CA TYR A 213 -7.88 4.68 -17.43
C TYR A 213 -9.32 4.18 -17.17
N PRO A 214 -10.21 4.90 -16.46
CA PRO A 214 -11.61 4.50 -16.36
C PRO A 214 -12.30 4.40 -17.73
N GLN A 215 -12.07 5.37 -18.61
CA GLN A 215 -12.60 5.33 -19.96
C GLN A 215 -12.01 4.19 -20.79
N LEU A 216 -10.71 3.89 -20.62
CA LEU A 216 -10.09 2.73 -21.28
C LEU A 216 -10.75 1.43 -20.82
N ALA A 217 -10.91 1.22 -19.51
CA ALA A 217 -11.55 0.01 -18.98
C ALA A 217 -12.98 -0.15 -19.51
N TYR A 218 -13.75 0.94 -19.58
CA TYR A 218 -15.11 0.95 -20.14
C TYR A 218 -15.13 0.61 -21.64
N LEU A 219 -14.30 1.26 -22.45
CA LEU A 219 -14.25 1.03 -23.91
C LEU A 219 -13.71 -0.36 -24.29
N LEU A 220 -12.87 -0.94 -23.43
CA LEU A 220 -12.36 -2.30 -23.58
C LEU A 220 -13.35 -3.36 -23.03
N ASP A 221 -14.50 -2.93 -22.53
CA ASP A 221 -15.52 -3.76 -21.90
C ASP A 221 -14.97 -4.64 -20.76
N ILE A 222 -14.03 -4.12 -19.98
CA ILE A 222 -13.47 -4.84 -18.83
C ILE A 222 -14.54 -4.95 -17.75
N LYS A 223 -14.96 -6.19 -17.49
CA LYS A 223 -15.96 -6.49 -16.47
C LYS A 223 -15.34 -6.74 -15.10
N THR A 224 -14.26 -7.50 -15.07
CA THR A 224 -13.64 -7.98 -13.83
C THR A 224 -12.13 -7.88 -13.94
N ILE A 225 -11.50 -7.48 -12.83
CA ILE A 225 -10.05 -7.49 -12.67
C ILE A 225 -9.75 -8.30 -11.42
N HIS A 226 -9.05 -9.41 -11.58
CA HIS A 226 -8.54 -10.18 -10.44
C HIS A 226 -7.08 -9.82 -10.22
N ILE A 227 -6.70 -9.69 -8.95
CA ILE A 227 -5.31 -9.77 -8.54
C ILE A 227 -4.98 -11.25 -8.40
N SER A 228 -4.63 -11.88 -9.52
CA SER A 228 -4.42 -13.32 -9.60
C SER A 228 -2.98 -13.68 -9.24
N GLU A 229 -2.78 -14.10 -8.00
CA GLU A 229 -1.48 -14.51 -7.48
C GLU A 229 -1.42 -16.03 -7.25
N ARG A 230 -0.27 -16.63 -7.57
CA ARG A 230 0.03 -18.03 -7.26
C ARG A 230 1.47 -18.13 -6.79
N ASP A 231 1.66 -18.18 -5.47
CA ASP A 231 2.95 -18.52 -4.89
C ASP A 231 3.21 -20.04 -5.02
N THR A 232 4.39 -20.38 -5.53
CA THR A 232 4.84 -21.77 -5.73
C THR A 232 6.15 -22.06 -5.01
N GLN A 233 6.62 -21.13 -4.16
CA GLN A 233 7.82 -21.31 -3.37
C GLN A 233 7.66 -22.50 -2.43
N LEU A 234 8.70 -23.32 -2.36
CA LEU A 234 8.75 -24.51 -1.53
C LEU A 234 9.94 -24.40 -0.58
N THR A 235 9.77 -24.88 0.65
CA THR A 235 10.85 -25.06 1.62
C THR A 235 11.40 -26.48 1.51
N LYS A 236 12.68 -26.62 1.84
CA LYS A 236 13.35 -27.92 1.96
C LYS A 236 12.84 -28.73 3.16
N ASP A 237 12.43 -28.04 4.22
CA ASP A 237 11.85 -28.64 5.42
C ASP A 237 10.31 -28.64 5.29
N PRO A 238 9.64 -29.77 5.61
CA PRO A 238 8.19 -29.82 5.59
C PRO A 238 7.59 -29.00 6.74
N LYS A 239 6.39 -28.45 6.50
CA LYS A 239 5.58 -27.76 7.51
C LYS A 239 5.36 -28.68 8.72
N LYS A 240 5.55 -28.15 9.93
CA LYS A 240 5.30 -28.86 11.19
C LYS A 240 3.84 -28.75 11.64
N VAL A 241 3.45 -29.67 12.53
CA VAL A 241 2.16 -29.60 13.24
C VAL A 241 2.15 -28.34 14.11
N ASN A 242 1.03 -27.63 14.14
CA ASN A 242 0.84 -26.37 14.87
C ASN A 242 1.79 -25.22 14.48
N GLU A 243 2.35 -25.27 13.27
CA GLU A 243 3.12 -24.18 12.67
C GLU A 243 2.29 -23.46 11.59
N PHE A 244 2.36 -22.14 11.51
CA PHE A 244 1.88 -21.38 10.36
C PHE A 244 3.10 -21.00 9.51
N VAL A 245 3.08 -21.33 8.22
CA VAL A 245 4.17 -21.01 7.28
C VAL A 245 3.61 -20.12 6.18
N ASN A 246 4.33 -19.06 5.87
CA ASN A 246 4.03 -18.13 4.78
C ASN A 246 5.34 -17.57 4.23
N THR A 247 5.29 -16.96 3.05
CA THR A 247 6.45 -16.35 2.38
C THR A 247 6.61 -14.86 2.72
N TRP A 248 5.63 -14.30 3.41
CA TRP A 248 5.64 -12.96 3.98
C TRP A 248 5.00 -12.98 5.39
N SER A 249 4.64 -11.81 5.93
CA SER A 249 4.13 -11.65 7.31
C SER A 249 3.05 -12.67 7.65
N ILE A 250 3.24 -13.38 8.77
CA ILE A 250 2.23 -14.30 9.32
C ILE A 250 1.11 -13.49 9.94
N ASP A 251 1.45 -12.47 10.73
CA ASP A 251 0.47 -11.62 11.42
C ASP A 251 -0.39 -10.84 10.42
N GLY A 252 0.24 -10.27 9.38
CA GLY A 252 -0.48 -9.56 8.31
C GLY A 252 -1.44 -10.48 7.55
N LEU A 253 -0.98 -11.67 7.13
CA LEU A 253 -1.86 -12.65 6.48
C LEU A 253 -2.99 -13.11 7.40
N ALA A 254 -2.71 -13.29 8.70
CA ALA A 254 -3.73 -13.71 9.66
C ALA A 254 -4.81 -12.64 9.84
N GLU A 255 -4.42 -11.37 9.99
CA GLU A 255 -5.34 -10.24 10.08
C GLU A 255 -6.22 -10.12 8.82
N GLU A 256 -5.58 -10.00 7.65
CA GLU A 256 -6.28 -9.86 6.37
C GLU A 256 -7.17 -11.07 6.08
N GLY A 257 -6.68 -12.27 6.40
CA GLY A 257 -7.38 -13.52 6.14
C GLY A 257 -8.63 -13.72 6.99
N ILE A 258 -8.69 -13.15 8.20
CA ILE A 258 -9.89 -13.19 9.04
C ILE A 258 -10.85 -12.02 8.83
N ALA A 259 -10.40 -10.96 8.17
CA ALA A 259 -11.26 -9.88 7.71
C ALA A 259 -12.33 -10.42 6.75
N PRO A 260 -13.49 -9.75 6.62
CA PRO A 260 -14.51 -10.18 5.67
C PRO A 260 -13.96 -10.18 4.23
N ALA A 261 -14.46 -11.09 3.40
CA ALA A 261 -14.16 -11.05 1.97
C ALA A 261 -14.65 -9.71 1.39
N GLU A 262 -13.76 -8.97 0.75
CA GLU A 262 -14.00 -7.61 0.26
C GLU A 262 -13.66 -7.52 -1.22
N MET A 263 -14.47 -6.77 -1.98
CA MET A 263 -14.26 -6.60 -3.41
C MET A 263 -14.84 -5.29 -3.92
N GLY A 264 -14.22 -4.74 -4.97
CA GLY A 264 -14.85 -3.73 -5.81
C GLY A 264 -16.07 -4.32 -6.53
N TRP A 265 -17.21 -3.64 -6.47
CA TRP A 265 -18.47 -4.15 -7.02
C TRP A 265 -18.72 -3.60 -8.43
N GLY A 266 -18.68 -4.46 -9.43
CA GLY A 266 -18.85 -4.08 -10.82
C GLY A 266 -20.30 -3.75 -11.17
N THR A 267 -20.53 -2.76 -12.03
CA THR A 267 -21.87 -2.42 -12.53
C THR A 267 -22.51 -3.51 -13.40
N HIS A 268 -21.72 -4.49 -13.84
CA HIS A 268 -22.18 -5.63 -14.63
C HIS A 268 -22.76 -6.76 -13.77
N GLU A 269 -22.54 -6.73 -12.45
CA GLU A 269 -23.01 -7.76 -11.52
C GLU A 269 -24.53 -7.71 -11.39
N LYS A 270 -25.18 -8.85 -11.64
CA LYS A 270 -26.66 -8.98 -11.62
C LYS A 270 -27.17 -9.79 -10.44
N ILE A 271 -26.30 -10.51 -9.76
CA ILE A 271 -26.63 -11.42 -8.67
C ILE A 271 -25.89 -10.95 -7.43
N ILE A 272 -26.63 -10.71 -6.36
CA ILE A 272 -26.06 -10.33 -5.08
C ILE A 272 -25.94 -11.60 -4.23
N PRO A 273 -24.71 -12.01 -3.85
CA PRO A 273 -24.52 -13.16 -2.96
C PRO A 273 -25.26 -13.00 -1.63
N LYS A 274 -25.66 -14.12 -1.03
CA LYS A 274 -26.24 -14.08 0.31
C LYS A 274 -25.18 -13.62 1.31
N GLY A 275 -25.55 -12.69 2.19
CA GLY A 275 -24.64 -12.16 3.20
C GLY A 275 -23.73 -11.05 2.70
N THR A 276 -24.04 -10.44 1.54
CA THR A 276 -23.39 -9.20 1.10
C THR A 276 -23.81 -8.02 1.97
N PHE A 277 -22.83 -7.24 2.40
CA PHE A 277 -22.97 -5.98 3.09
C PHE A 277 -22.54 -4.84 2.16
N PHE A 278 -23.43 -3.87 1.99
CA PHE A 278 -23.14 -2.64 1.25
C PHE A 278 -22.69 -1.54 2.21
N HIS A 279 -21.74 -0.74 1.75
CA HIS A 279 -21.42 0.54 2.38
C HIS A 279 -22.51 1.57 2.04
N ASN A 280 -22.63 2.61 2.86
CA ASN A 280 -23.62 3.67 2.65
C ASN A 280 -22.96 4.94 2.11
N GLU A 281 -23.74 5.80 1.45
CA GLU A 281 -23.22 7.03 0.82
C GLU A 281 -22.61 8.02 1.81
N LYS A 282 -23.02 7.97 3.09
CA LYS A 282 -22.43 8.81 4.14
C LYS A 282 -21.01 8.35 4.51
N THR A 283 -20.67 7.11 4.15
CA THR A 283 -19.38 6.47 4.44
C THR A 283 -18.51 6.33 3.21
N GLY A 284 -18.83 6.98 2.08
CA GLY A 284 -17.94 7.03 0.90
C GLY A 284 -18.59 6.64 -0.43
N PRO A 285 -17.79 6.35 -1.47
CA PRO A 285 -18.27 6.25 -2.85
C PRO A 285 -19.05 4.98 -3.19
N CYS A 286 -19.23 4.05 -2.23
CA CYS A 286 -20.04 2.83 -2.40
C CYS A 286 -19.61 1.95 -3.58
N ASN A 287 -18.32 1.95 -3.91
CA ASN A 287 -17.74 1.18 -5.01
C ASN A 287 -17.24 -0.21 -4.58
N GLN A 288 -17.43 -0.58 -3.32
CA GLN A 288 -17.03 -1.87 -2.75
C GLN A 288 -18.18 -2.49 -1.96
N VAL A 289 -18.10 -3.80 -1.78
CA VAL A 289 -18.96 -4.57 -0.87
C VAL A 289 -18.09 -5.54 -0.09
N CYS A 290 -18.60 -6.02 1.05
CA CYS A 290 -17.99 -7.15 1.74
C CYS A 290 -19.01 -8.26 2.01
N LEU A 291 -18.53 -9.46 2.31
CA LEU A 291 -19.35 -10.61 2.66
C LEU A 291 -19.27 -10.90 4.16
N ALA A 292 -20.30 -11.57 4.69
CA ALA A 292 -20.29 -12.07 6.07
C ALA A 292 -19.18 -13.12 6.34
N THR A 293 -18.64 -13.72 5.28
CA THR A 293 -17.60 -14.75 5.35
C THR A 293 -16.22 -14.13 5.40
N LYS A 294 -15.28 -14.82 6.06
CA LYS A 294 -13.87 -14.44 6.09
C LYS A 294 -13.24 -14.58 4.72
N GLY A 295 -12.32 -13.68 4.36
CA GLY A 295 -11.61 -13.68 3.08
C GLY A 295 -10.92 -15.02 2.81
N MET A 296 -10.16 -15.53 3.78
CA MET A 296 -9.41 -16.79 3.63
C MET A 296 -10.31 -18.06 3.57
N ASN A 297 -11.62 -17.93 3.76
CA ASN A 297 -12.59 -19.03 3.70
C ASN A 297 -13.71 -18.77 2.67
N THR A 298 -13.42 -18.02 1.61
CA THR A 298 -14.34 -17.69 0.51
C THR A 298 -13.68 -18.08 -0.82
N TRP A 299 -14.36 -18.88 -1.66
CA TRP A 299 -13.87 -19.37 -2.95
C TRP A 299 -14.99 -19.51 -3.98
#